data_AF-C6ADH2-F1
#
_entry.id   AF-C6ADH2-F1
#
_cell.length_a   1.000
_cell.length_b   1.000
_cell.length_c   1.000
_cell.angle_alpha   90.00
_cell.angle_beta   90.00
_cell.angle_gamma   90.00
#
_symmetry.space_group_name_H-M   'P 1'
#
loop_
_entity.id
_entity.type
_entity.pdbx_description
1 polymer ?
#
loop_
_entity_poly.entity_id
_entity_poly.type
_entity_poly.pdbx_seq_one_letter_code
_entity_poly.pdbx_strand_id
1 'polypeptide(L)'
;MNRKKKLLNSSHAFLGGTLNRVSLKLLILSFFIGIVMNFLGWTPRNLIQRIVDFFQSLWEAGFITLTNFFHITMTGAIVVVPIFLILRIFHKK
;
A
#
# COMPACT_ATOMS: atom_id res chain seq x y z
N MET A 1 -16.21 -19.33 46.08
CA MET A 1 -15.02 -20.08 45.60
C MET A 1 -15.15 -20.43 44.10
N ASN A 2 -15.28 -19.46 43.18
CA ASN A 2 -15.60 -19.78 41.76
C ASN A 2 -14.89 -18.92 40.68
N ARG A 3 -13.84 -18.15 41.02
CA ARG A 3 -13.09 -17.34 40.03
C ARG A 3 -11.89 -18.07 39.41
N LYS A 4 -11.32 -19.08 40.07
CA LYS A 4 -10.09 -19.74 39.60
C LYS A 4 -10.30 -20.65 38.38
N LYS A 5 -11.51 -21.20 38.17
CA LYS A 5 -11.80 -22.10 37.03
C LYS A 5 -11.94 -21.38 35.67
N LYS A 6 -12.23 -20.07 35.65
CA LYS A 6 -12.38 -19.30 34.40
C LYS A 6 -11.05 -18.86 33.78
N LEU A 7 -9.98 -18.78 34.58
CA LEU A 7 -8.63 -18.40 34.14
C LEU A 7 -7.83 -19.57 33.55
N LEU A 8 -8.11 -20.81 33.97
CA LEU A 8 -7.40 -22.01 33.51
C LEU A 8 -7.82 -22.46 32.10
N ASN A 9 -9.00 -22.05 31.62
CA ASN A 9 -9.54 -22.52 30.34
C ASN A 9 -9.22 -21.60 29.14
N SER A 10 -8.59 -20.45 29.36
CA SER A 10 -8.25 -19.51 28.26
C SER A 10 -6.96 -19.92 27.54
N SER A 11 -5.95 -20.43 28.26
CA SER A 11 -4.67 -20.81 27.66
C SER A 11 -4.77 -22.05 26.76
N HIS A 12 -5.74 -22.93 27.03
CA HIS A 12 -5.96 -24.14 26.23
C HIS A 12 -6.75 -23.87 24.93
N ALA A 13 -7.48 -22.75 24.83
CA ALA A 13 -8.18 -22.36 23.60
C ALA A 13 -7.22 -21.76 22.55
N PHE A 14 -6.13 -21.09 22.99
CA PHE A 14 -5.09 -20.57 22.08
C PHE A 14 -4.08 -21.63 21.64
N LEU A 15 -3.91 -22.72 22.42
CA LEU A 15 -2.94 -23.80 22.12
C LEU A 15 -3.57 -25.02 21.43
N GLY A 16 -4.90 -25.22 21.48
CA GLY A 16 -5.50 -26.54 21.24
C GLY A 16 -6.22 -26.79 19.92
N GLY A 17 -6.57 -25.76 19.12
CA GLY A 17 -7.42 -26.01 17.93
C GLY A 17 -7.21 -25.09 16.74
N THR A 18 -6.97 -23.80 16.98
CA THR A 18 -6.96 -22.80 15.91
C THR A 18 -5.56 -22.50 15.39
N LEU A 19 -4.55 -22.48 16.27
CA LEU A 19 -3.16 -22.20 15.89
C LEU A 19 -2.58 -23.29 14.97
N ASN A 20 -2.86 -24.57 15.27
CA ASN A 20 -2.30 -25.68 14.50
C ASN A 20 -2.83 -25.71 13.05
N ARG A 21 -4.13 -25.40 12.85
CA ARG A 21 -4.74 -25.33 11.52
C ARG A 21 -4.22 -24.14 10.71
N VAL A 22 -4.01 -22.99 11.35
CA VAL A 22 -3.45 -21.79 10.70
C VAL A 22 -1.98 -21.99 10.34
N SER A 23 -1.19 -22.61 11.23
CA SER A 23 0.23 -22.89 10.99
C SER A 23 0.42 -23.83 9.80
N LEU A 24 -0.40 -24.89 9.69
CA LEU A 24 -0.37 -25.79 8.54
C LEU A 24 -0.71 -25.04 7.24
N LYS A 25 -1.77 -24.23 7.27
CA LYS A 25 -2.22 -23.45 6.11
C LYS A 25 -1.18 -22.42 5.68
N LEU A 26 -0.49 -21.76 6.62
CA LEU A 26 0.62 -20.84 6.33
C LEU A 26 1.83 -21.59 5.75
N LEU A 27 2.17 -22.75 6.29
CA LEU A 27 3.27 -23.57 5.81
C LEU A 27 3.05 -24.01 4.36
N ILE A 28 1.84 -24.52 4.07
CA ILE A 28 1.43 -24.92 2.73
C ILE A 28 1.45 -23.72 1.77
N LEU A 29 0.91 -22.58 2.21
CA LEU A 29 0.89 -21.37 1.39
C LEU A 29 2.30 -20.85 1.11
N SER A 30 3.17 -20.78 2.13
CA SER A 30 4.56 -20.36 1.98
C SER A 30 5.34 -21.30 1.04
N PHE A 31 5.12 -22.61 1.14
CA PHE A 31 5.72 -23.60 0.25
C PHE A 31 5.24 -23.40 -1.19
N PHE A 32 3.93 -23.18 -1.37
CA PHE A 32 3.34 -22.93 -2.69
C PHE A 32 3.89 -21.63 -3.32
N ILE A 33 3.99 -20.54 -2.55
CA ILE A 33 4.61 -19.30 -3.03
C ILE A 33 6.07 -19.53 -3.43
N GLY A 34 6.83 -20.31 -2.65
CA GLY A 34 8.21 -20.66 -2.99
C GLY A 34 8.32 -21.40 -4.32
N ILE A 35 7.43 -22.36 -4.57
CA ILE A 35 7.33 -23.08 -5.86
C ILE A 35 6.97 -22.12 -6.99
N VAL A 36 5.96 -21.27 -6.79
CA VAL A 36 5.51 -20.30 -7.81
C VAL A 36 6.63 -19.32 -8.16
N MET A 37 7.37 -18.80 -7.17
CA MET A 37 8.53 -17.95 -7.42
C MET A 37 9.61 -18.66 -8.23
N ASN A 38 9.92 -19.90 -7.89
CA ASN A 38 10.89 -20.70 -8.64
C ASN A 38 10.41 -20.99 -10.07
N PHE A 39 9.12 -21.25 -10.25
CA PHE A 39 8.50 -21.49 -11.56
C PHE A 39 8.53 -20.24 -12.46
N LEU A 40 8.34 -19.05 -11.87
CA LEU A 40 8.47 -17.77 -12.56
C LEU A 40 9.93 -17.35 -12.80
N GLY A 41 10.90 -18.12 -12.28
CA GLY A 41 12.33 -17.78 -12.33
C GLY A 41 12.68 -16.52 -11.51
N TRP A 42 11.82 -16.13 -10.57
CA TRP A 42 12.00 -14.92 -9.76
C TRP A 42 12.54 -15.28 -8.39
N THR A 43 13.74 -14.80 -8.07
CA THR A 43 14.31 -14.91 -6.73
C THR A 43 13.63 -13.91 -5.79
N PRO A 44 13.50 -14.20 -4.48
CA PRO A 44 12.86 -13.30 -3.52
C PRO A 44 13.53 -11.93 -3.51
N ARG A 45 14.86 -11.92 -3.65
CA ARG A 45 15.68 -10.72 -3.70
C ARG A 45 15.36 -9.85 -4.92
N ASN A 46 15.20 -10.46 -6.10
CA ASN A 46 14.87 -9.72 -7.32
C ASN A 46 13.47 -9.12 -7.29
N LEU A 47 12.49 -9.78 -6.65
CA LEU A 47 11.14 -9.24 -6.50
C LEU A 47 11.16 -7.94 -5.68
N ILE A 48 11.87 -7.96 -4.55
CA ILE A 48 12.03 -6.79 -3.68
C ILE A 48 12.77 -5.67 -4.42
N GLN A 49 13.87 -6.00 -5.09
CA GLN A 49 14.64 -5.02 -5.87
C GLN A 49 13.79 -4.37 -6.95
N ARG A 50 13.04 -5.15 -7.75
CA ARG A 50 12.13 -4.61 -8.77
C ARG A 50 11.08 -3.68 -8.19
N ILE A 51 10.53 -3.98 -7.01
CA ILE A 51 9.56 -3.11 -6.35
C ILE A 51 10.21 -1.80 -5.92
N VAL A 52 11.39 -1.86 -5.31
CA VAL A 52 12.14 -0.66 -4.92
C VAL A 52 12.52 0.18 -6.14
N ASP A 53 13.04 -0.44 -7.19
CA ASP A 53 13.41 0.21 -8.44
C ASP A 53 12.18 0.82 -9.14
N PHE A 54 11.02 0.15 -9.06
CA PHE A 54 9.76 0.68 -9.58
C PHE A 54 9.30 1.91 -8.79
N PHE A 55 9.36 1.88 -7.47
CA PHE A 55 9.04 3.06 -6.65
C PHE A 55 10.02 4.20 -6.87
N GLN A 56 11.31 3.92 -6.99
CA GLN A 56 12.33 4.93 -7.25
C GLN A 56 12.15 5.54 -8.64
N SER A 57 11.92 4.74 -9.67
CA SER A 57 11.64 5.25 -11.02
C SER A 57 10.33 6.03 -11.09
N LEU A 58 9.28 5.61 -10.38
CA LEU A 58 8.05 6.38 -10.26
C LEU A 58 8.26 7.71 -9.53
N TRP A 59 9.12 7.75 -8.52
CA TRP A 59 9.45 8.98 -7.82
C TRP A 59 10.21 9.95 -8.73
N GLU A 60 11.30 9.50 -9.37
CA GLU A 60 12.07 10.33 -10.29
C GLU A 60 11.22 10.80 -11.48
N ALA A 61 10.53 9.89 -12.17
CA ALA A 61 9.68 10.22 -13.29
C ALA A 61 8.47 11.06 -12.88
N GLY A 62 7.89 10.77 -11.71
CA GLY A 62 6.76 11.49 -11.13
C GLY A 62 7.12 12.93 -10.79
N PHE A 63 8.25 13.19 -10.13
CA PHE A 63 8.68 14.55 -9.77
C PHE A 63 9.03 15.40 -11.01
N ILE A 64 9.69 14.81 -12.00
CA ILE A 64 10.00 15.47 -13.27
C ILE A 64 8.72 15.82 -14.02
N THR A 65 7.80 14.87 -14.15
CA THR A 65 6.52 15.07 -14.84
C THR A 65 5.62 16.05 -14.09
N LEU A 66 5.57 15.97 -12.76
CA LEU A 66 4.76 16.84 -11.91
C LEU A 66 5.21 18.30 -12.00
N THR A 67 6.52 18.55 -12.11
CA THR A 67 7.07 19.90 -12.35
C THR A 67 6.59 20.47 -13.69
N ASN A 68 6.63 19.68 -14.76
CA ASN A 68 6.10 20.12 -16.06
C ASN A 68 4.57 20.29 -16.03
N PHE A 69 3.86 19.44 -15.31
CA PHE A 69 2.42 19.56 -15.09
C PHE A 69 2.08 20.85 -14.35
N PHE A 70 2.88 21.22 -13.35
CA PHE A 70 2.78 22.51 -12.68
C PHE A 70 3.01 23.66 -13.65
N HIS A 71 4.01 23.59 -14.55
CA HIS A 71 4.24 24.65 -15.55
C HIS A 71 3.02 24.85 -16.47
N ILE A 72 2.43 23.77 -16.97
CA ILE A 72 1.22 23.82 -17.82
C ILE A 72 0.02 24.36 -17.03
N THR A 73 -0.16 23.88 -15.79
CA THR A 73 -1.23 24.32 -14.90
C THR A 73 -1.08 25.79 -14.52
N MET A 74 0.14 26.26 -14.27
CA MET A 74 0.46 27.62 -13.85
C MET A 74 0.33 28.60 -15.02
N THR A 75 0.67 28.16 -16.23
CA THR A 75 0.40 28.90 -17.47
C THR A 75 -1.10 29.09 -17.69
N GLY A 76 -1.91 28.04 -17.50
CA GLY A 76 -3.37 28.15 -17.55
C GLY A 76 -3.93 28.99 -16.39
N ALA A 77 -3.41 28.80 -15.19
CA ALA A 77 -3.82 29.53 -13.99
C ALA A 77 -3.55 31.04 -14.12
N ILE A 78 -2.47 31.45 -14.78
CA ILE A 78 -2.20 32.86 -15.09
C ILE A 78 -3.37 33.53 -15.83
N VAL A 79 -4.10 32.79 -16.66
CA VAL A 79 -5.26 33.31 -17.41
C VAL A 79 -6.54 33.12 -16.60
N VAL A 80 -6.77 31.94 -16.04
CA VAL A 80 -8.02 31.61 -15.35
C VAL A 80 -8.17 32.38 -14.04
N VAL A 81 -7.10 32.56 -13.26
CA VAL A 81 -7.14 33.27 -11.97
C VAL A 81 -7.64 34.71 -12.12
N PRO A 82 -7.11 35.56 -13.03
CA PRO A 82 -7.64 36.91 -13.20
C PRO A 82 -9.07 36.91 -13.75
N ILE A 83 -9.39 36.06 -14.73
CA ILE A 83 -10.77 35.92 -15.24
C ILE A 83 -11.73 35.60 -14.08
N PHE A 84 -11.37 34.63 -13.24
CA PHE A 84 -12.17 34.22 -12.10
C PHE A 84 -12.31 35.33 -11.06
N LEU A 85 -11.22 36.06 -10.78
CA LEU A 85 -11.24 37.17 -9.84
C LEU A 85 -12.20 38.28 -10.29
N ILE A 86 -12.13 38.65 -11.58
CA ILE A 86 -12.99 39.66 -12.20
C ILE A 86 -14.45 39.21 -12.11
N LEU A 87 -14.78 38.03 -12.62
CA LEU A 87 -16.13 37.47 -12.57
C LEU A 87 -16.65 37.40 -11.14
N ARG A 88 -15.82 37.00 -10.17
CA ARG A 88 -16.20 36.89 -8.77
C ARG A 88 -16.49 38.24 -8.12
N ILE A 89 -15.76 39.29 -8.48
CA ILE A 89 -16.01 40.66 -7.98
C ILE A 89 -17.31 41.21 -8.58
N PHE A 90 -17.55 40.99 -9.87
CA PHE A 90 -18.78 41.44 -10.54
C PHE A 90 -20.03 40.66 -10.07
N HIS A 91 -19.89 39.37 -9.77
CA HIS A 91 -21.01 38.53 -9.34
C HIS A 91 -21.36 38.69 -7.85
N LYS A 92 -20.48 39.30 -7.04
CA LYS A 92 -20.72 39.56 -5.59
C LYS A 92 -21.43 40.90 -5.35
N LYS A 93 -22.26 41.34 -6.28
CA LYS A 93 -23.14 42.50 -6.16
C LYS A 93 -24.58 42.05 -6.37
#